data_AF-A0A7J2YBH5-F1
#
_entry.id   AF-A0A7J2YBH5-F1
#
_cell.length_a   1.000
_cell.length_b   1.000
_cell.length_c   1.000
_cell.angle_alpha   90.00
_cell.angle_beta   90.00
_cell.angle_gamma   90.00
#
_symmetry.space_group_name_H-M   'P 1'
#
loop_
_entity.id
_entity.type
_entity.pdbx_description
1 polymer ?
#
loop_
_entity_poly.entity_id
_entity_poly.type
_entity_poly.pdbx_seq_one_letter_code
_entity_poly.pdbx_strand_id
1 'polypeptide(L)'
;MVTLNDIQVLEQNERNELLRVAQKLAKNHVIEACCAYGSKIAGYARTDSDYDLLLVLRNYGHIIKYLYQKNDLDVSVLIVDSKSLINDAEKAALGEFVVGRLLHPYEPLINVEYLEDVERRYKKRVVLEELKELAVTDPLHSELLIPVDYFLYSKLHKRAIVYPHALYSYVRTYSDSHGKDNLEKGRKSFMLVLKELEKEGYITFENGFVKITKKLAVKPGEKASLTMSNMMRGIFSWLVHTYAGRRTLIFVKREAKSKLKRRKARGKIPFEMENPRSLLQLQEGIRLEGEEWLKELAIRLNFDDYSVTRRKLGDLHAATTLHTLTENGKMERFVVKDFASIRAVKWAAVNVWAVGVKKFDFDPVSRMRREYRAMRYLRSIGLNAPDIVACVPDKKLLITRYIDGKKLSEIIEEILLGKSNDTSVVTQWGQVLQVLHAKGHTVMDTKPSNILLYDNKLYFTDLEQFIFDSDKAWDIACFLYYSMKFTSNEEAVRKIVRAFLDGYMQHGNISVVKKALDRKYVSPFYPALVLGIITAIRDEIRSCVNAYS
;
A
#
# COMPACT_ATOMS: atom_id res chain seq x y z
N MET A 1 23.39 4.96 25.21
CA MET A 1 23.07 3.94 24.18
C MET A 1 22.01 3.04 24.77
N VAL A 2 20.89 2.85 24.08
CA VAL A 2 19.86 1.88 24.49
C VAL A 2 20.26 0.56 23.81
N THR A 3 20.62 -0.44 24.61
CA THR A 3 20.91 -1.80 24.17
C THR A 3 19.67 -2.39 23.47
N LEU A 4 19.86 -3.01 22.30
CA LEU A 4 18.82 -3.64 21.50
C LEU A 4 18.31 -4.93 22.14
N ASN A 5 19.12 -5.59 22.99
CA ASN A 5 18.81 -6.84 23.66
C ASN A 5 19.20 -6.82 25.16
N ASP A 6 18.32 -6.28 26.00
CA ASP A 6 18.37 -6.49 27.46
C ASP A 6 17.74 -7.85 27.86
N ILE A 7 18.06 -8.90 27.10
CA ILE A 7 17.55 -10.26 27.38
C ILE A 7 18.55 -10.94 28.31
N GLN A 8 18.13 -11.19 29.54
CA GLN A 8 18.81 -12.10 30.46
C GLN A 8 17.85 -13.22 30.81
N VAL A 9 17.81 -14.24 29.94
CA VAL A 9 16.99 -15.45 30.11
C VAL A 9 17.82 -16.57 30.70
N LEU A 10 19.11 -16.63 30.37
CA LEU A 10 20.02 -17.64 30.88
C LEU A 10 20.40 -17.39 32.34
N GLU A 11 20.40 -18.45 33.11
CA GLU A 11 21.00 -18.44 34.45
C GLU A 11 22.53 -18.28 34.34
N GLN A 12 23.16 -17.74 35.38
CA GLN A 12 24.61 -17.48 35.37
C GLN A 12 25.43 -18.75 35.11
N ASN A 13 25.00 -19.90 35.63
CA ASN A 13 25.67 -21.18 35.42
C ASN A 13 25.57 -21.65 33.97
N GLU A 14 24.39 -21.51 33.35
CA GLU A 14 24.17 -21.84 31.93
C GLU A 14 25.03 -20.95 31.03
N ARG A 15 25.04 -19.64 31.32
CA ARG A 15 25.86 -18.65 30.61
C ARG A 15 27.35 -19.01 30.66
N ASN A 16 27.86 -19.37 31.83
CA ASN A 16 29.26 -19.74 32.00
C ASN A 16 29.63 -20.99 31.20
N GLU A 17 28.77 -22.02 31.19
CA GLU A 17 29.02 -23.24 30.41
C GLU A 17 28.96 -22.99 28.90
N LEU A 18 28.01 -22.18 28.41
CA LEU A 18 27.96 -21.79 27.00
C LEU A 18 29.21 -21.01 26.56
N LEU A 19 29.74 -20.14 27.41
CA LEU A 19 31.00 -19.43 27.17
C LEU A 19 32.19 -20.39 27.12
N ARG A 20 32.23 -21.40 28.02
CA ARG A 20 33.26 -22.44 28.02
C ARG A 20 33.23 -23.26 26.73
N VAL A 21 32.04 -23.65 26.26
CA VAL A 21 31.87 -24.34 24.98
C VAL A 21 32.35 -23.46 23.82
N ALA A 22 31.99 -22.17 23.81
CA ALA A 22 32.43 -21.22 22.80
C ALA A 22 33.96 -21.12 22.71
N GLN A 23 34.63 -20.95 23.85
CA GLN A 23 36.10 -20.86 23.95
C GLN A 23 36.78 -22.15 23.47
N LYS A 24 36.29 -23.31 23.92
CA LYS A 24 36.81 -24.62 23.50
C LYS A 24 36.74 -24.81 21.99
N LEU A 25 35.63 -24.39 21.36
CA LEU A 25 35.41 -24.55 19.92
C LEU A 25 36.12 -23.51 19.07
N ALA A 26 36.37 -22.30 19.59
CA ALA A 26 37.14 -21.27 18.93
C ALA A 26 38.60 -21.70 18.67
N LYS A 27 39.17 -22.53 19.56
CA LYS A 27 40.58 -22.95 19.54
C LYS A 27 41.49 -21.71 19.49
N ASN A 28 42.27 -21.56 18.42
CA ASN A 28 43.20 -20.45 18.23
C ASN A 28 42.60 -19.26 17.45
N HIS A 29 41.30 -19.31 17.11
CA HIS A 29 40.64 -18.21 16.43
C HIS A 29 40.17 -17.16 17.43
N VAL A 30 40.23 -15.90 17.02
CA VAL A 30 39.65 -14.79 17.80
C VAL A 30 38.13 -14.86 17.69
N ILE A 31 37.46 -14.89 18.85
CA ILE A 31 35.99 -14.78 18.92
C ILE A 31 35.62 -13.33 18.69
N GLU A 32 34.94 -13.06 17.58
CA GLU A 32 34.42 -11.72 17.27
C GLU A 32 33.17 -11.43 18.10
N ALA A 33 32.26 -12.40 18.18
CA ALA A 33 31.02 -12.33 18.94
C ALA A 33 30.45 -13.71 19.23
N CYS A 34 29.57 -13.79 20.23
CA CYS A 34 28.88 -15.02 20.59
C CYS A 34 27.49 -14.70 21.17
N CYS A 35 26.45 -15.43 20.77
CA CYS A 35 25.12 -15.29 21.36
C CYS A 35 24.38 -16.62 21.46
N ALA A 36 23.52 -16.74 22.46
CA ALA A 36 22.54 -17.81 22.55
C ALA A 36 21.25 -17.42 21.80
N TYR A 37 20.59 -18.37 21.15
CA TYR A 37 19.32 -18.14 20.46
C TYR A 37 18.40 -19.37 20.61
N GLY A 38 17.26 -19.36 19.93
CA GLY A 38 16.42 -20.55 19.79
C GLY A 38 15.42 -20.74 20.93
N SER A 39 15.00 -21.98 21.16
CA SER A 39 13.80 -22.27 21.97
C SER A 39 13.91 -21.88 23.44
N LYS A 40 15.11 -21.98 24.02
CA LYS A 40 15.41 -21.59 25.41
C LYS A 40 15.29 -20.08 25.58
N ILE A 41 15.91 -19.32 24.69
CA ILE A 41 15.87 -17.85 24.72
C ILE A 41 14.47 -17.30 24.38
N ALA A 42 13.78 -17.94 23.44
CA ALA A 42 12.43 -17.53 23.04
C ALA A 42 11.33 -18.00 24.02
N GLY A 43 11.67 -18.73 25.08
CA GLY A 43 10.74 -19.10 26.15
C GLY A 43 9.72 -20.19 25.79
N TYR A 44 10.01 -21.04 24.81
CA TYR A 44 9.15 -22.19 24.44
C TYR A 44 9.86 -23.53 24.51
N ALA A 45 11.06 -23.58 25.09
CA ALA A 45 11.84 -24.78 25.30
C ALA A 45 11.07 -25.85 26.09
N ARG A 46 11.36 -27.11 25.76
CA ARG A 46 10.98 -28.29 26.53
C ARG A 46 12.17 -28.76 27.36
N THR A 47 11.93 -29.70 28.28
CA THR A 47 12.98 -30.31 29.10
C THR A 47 14.08 -30.99 28.28
N ASP A 48 13.76 -31.48 27.08
CA ASP A 48 14.69 -32.12 26.13
C ASP A 48 15.27 -31.15 25.07
N SER A 49 15.12 -29.84 25.25
CA SER A 49 15.59 -28.86 24.26
C SER A 49 17.06 -28.49 24.47
N ASP A 50 17.84 -28.66 23.41
CA ASP A 50 19.24 -28.22 23.33
C ASP A 50 19.34 -26.68 23.46
N TYR A 51 20.52 -26.20 23.89
CA TYR A 51 20.89 -24.78 23.76
C TYR A 51 21.43 -24.53 22.36
N ASP A 52 20.99 -23.44 21.71
CA ASP A 52 21.52 -23.02 20.41
C ASP A 52 22.49 -21.85 20.59
N LEU A 53 23.70 -21.99 20.04
CA LEU A 53 24.77 -21.00 20.13
C LEU A 53 25.22 -20.55 18.73
N LEU A 54 25.30 -19.24 18.50
CA LEU A 54 25.94 -18.65 17.33
C LEU A 54 27.32 -18.15 17.74
N LEU A 55 28.38 -18.74 17.17
CA LEU A 55 29.76 -18.39 17.41
C LEU A 55 30.37 -17.72 16.18
N VAL A 56 30.76 -16.45 16.31
CA VAL A 56 31.35 -15.67 15.23
C VAL A 56 32.87 -15.59 15.42
N LEU A 57 33.63 -16.07 14.45
CA LEU A 57 35.08 -16.12 14.50
C LEU A 57 35.70 -15.20 13.44
N ARG A 58 36.81 -14.54 13.77
CA ARG A 58 37.54 -13.67 12.84
C ARG A 58 38.45 -14.51 11.93
N ASN A 59 38.43 -14.22 10.62
CA ASN A 59 39.24 -14.89 9.60
C ASN A 59 39.15 -16.42 9.68
N TYR A 60 37.92 -16.92 9.87
CA TYR A 60 37.71 -18.36 10.02
C TYR A 60 37.86 -19.04 8.64
N GLY A 61 38.74 -20.05 8.55
CA GLY A 61 39.04 -20.72 7.29
C GLY A 61 37.87 -21.47 6.64
N HIS A 62 36.78 -21.68 7.38
CA HIS A 62 35.51 -22.17 6.84
C HIS A 62 34.47 -21.04 6.84
N ILE A 63 33.59 -21.00 5.83
CA ILE A 63 32.51 -20.00 5.76
C ILE A 63 31.52 -20.22 6.93
N ILE A 64 31.01 -21.44 7.08
CA ILE A 64 30.09 -21.88 8.14
C ILE A 64 30.44 -23.30 8.57
N LYS A 65 30.28 -23.61 9.86
CA LYS A 65 30.36 -24.97 10.40
C LYS A 65 29.32 -25.19 11.49
N TYR A 66 28.63 -26.33 11.45
CA TYR A 66 27.70 -26.72 12.50
C TYR A 66 28.28 -27.86 13.33
N LEU A 67 28.22 -27.74 14.65
CA LEU A 67 28.76 -28.71 15.61
C LEU A 67 27.74 -28.98 16.72
N TYR A 68 27.77 -30.20 17.24
CA TYR A 68 26.96 -30.60 18.38
C TYR A 68 27.89 -31.07 19.49
N GLN A 69 27.74 -30.50 20.69
CA GLN A 69 28.53 -30.82 21.86
C GLN A 69 27.60 -31.41 22.92
N LYS A 70 27.84 -32.67 23.28
CA LYS A 70 27.23 -33.30 24.46
C LYS A 70 28.20 -33.18 25.64
N ASN A 71 27.89 -32.32 26.60
CA ASN A 71 28.57 -32.21 27.89
C ASN A 71 27.49 -32.12 29.01
N ASP A 72 27.69 -31.27 30.00
CA ASP A 72 26.72 -30.94 31.06
C ASP A 72 25.45 -30.30 30.49
N LEU A 73 25.60 -29.55 29.38
CA LEU A 73 24.50 -29.08 28.54
C LEU A 73 24.63 -29.71 27.15
N ASP A 74 23.49 -30.08 26.57
CA ASP A 74 23.40 -30.43 25.15
C ASP A 74 23.36 -29.12 24.34
N VAL A 75 24.45 -28.84 23.60
CA VAL A 75 24.64 -27.55 22.89
C VAL A 75 24.83 -27.76 21.39
N SER A 76 24.01 -27.07 20.62
CA SER A 76 24.06 -26.94 19.17
C SER A 76 24.77 -25.64 18.78
N VAL A 77 25.95 -25.73 18.17
CA VAL A 77 26.80 -24.58 17.85
C VAL A 77 26.89 -24.34 16.35
N LEU A 78 26.45 -23.16 15.91
CA LEU A 78 26.61 -22.64 14.56
C LEU A 78 27.79 -21.66 14.54
N ILE A 79 28.89 -22.07 13.91
CA ILE A 79 30.10 -21.26 13.74
C ILE A 79 30.08 -20.56 12.38
N VAL A 80 30.39 -19.27 12.34
CA VAL A 80 30.45 -18.48 11.09
C VAL A 80 31.65 -17.55 11.09
N ASP A 81 32.24 -17.32 9.92
CA ASP A 81 33.21 -16.24 9.74
C ASP A 81 32.54 -14.85 9.82
N SER A 82 33.17 -13.92 10.55
CA SER A 82 32.70 -12.54 10.72
C SER A 82 32.34 -11.82 9.42
N LYS A 83 33.21 -11.87 8.39
CA LYS A 83 32.94 -11.22 7.10
C LYS A 83 31.77 -11.88 6.38
N SER A 84 31.68 -13.20 6.48
CA SER A 84 30.56 -13.97 5.92
C SER A 84 29.23 -13.60 6.57
N LEU A 85 29.19 -13.39 7.89
CA LEU A 85 27.99 -12.96 8.60
C LEU A 85 27.55 -11.53 8.20
N ILE A 86 28.48 -10.58 8.10
CA ILE A 86 28.18 -9.22 7.61
C ILE A 86 27.64 -9.28 6.17
N ASN A 87 28.25 -10.07 5.30
CA ASN A 87 27.81 -10.20 3.92
C ASN A 87 26.43 -10.89 3.81
N ASP A 88 26.10 -11.81 4.73
CA ASP A 88 24.75 -12.39 4.83
C ASP A 88 23.73 -11.34 5.31
N ALA A 89 24.11 -10.48 6.25
CA ALA A 89 23.28 -9.35 6.70
C ALA A 89 22.98 -8.36 5.58
N GLU A 90 23.98 -7.97 4.79
CA GLU A 90 23.86 -6.93 3.76
C GLU A 90 23.39 -7.43 2.39
N LYS A 91 23.64 -8.70 2.06
CA LYS A 91 23.42 -9.23 0.70
C LYS A 91 22.73 -10.59 0.67
N ALA A 92 22.35 -11.15 1.81
CA ALA A 92 21.83 -12.53 1.91
C ALA A 92 22.75 -13.57 1.27
N ALA A 93 24.07 -13.38 1.36
CA ALA A 93 25.06 -14.23 0.71
C ALA A 93 24.99 -15.71 1.12
N LEU A 94 24.43 -16.00 2.30
CA LEU A 94 24.24 -17.36 2.81
C LEU A 94 22.76 -17.76 2.82
N GLY A 95 21.94 -17.08 2.01
CA GLY A 95 20.48 -17.28 1.99
C GLY A 95 19.81 -16.90 3.29
N GLU A 96 20.44 -16.03 4.10
CA GLU A 96 19.99 -15.66 5.45
C GLU A 96 19.93 -16.82 6.44
N PHE A 97 20.70 -17.89 6.15
CA PHE A 97 20.75 -19.06 7.01
C PHE A 97 21.27 -18.69 8.40
N VAL A 98 22.33 -17.89 8.47
CA VAL A 98 22.97 -17.52 9.74
C VAL A 98 22.38 -16.23 10.28
N VAL A 99 22.38 -15.15 9.49
CA VAL A 99 21.92 -13.84 9.98
C VAL A 99 20.44 -13.87 10.38
N GLY A 100 19.65 -14.76 9.76
CA GLY A 100 18.26 -14.93 10.08
C GLY A 100 17.99 -15.45 11.50
N ARG A 101 19.01 -15.82 12.29
CA ARG A 101 18.87 -16.09 13.74
C ARG A 101 18.68 -14.79 14.51
N LEU A 102 19.30 -13.70 14.07
CA LEU A 102 19.16 -12.35 14.63
C LEU A 102 17.84 -11.67 14.24
N LEU A 103 16.98 -12.34 13.47
CA LEU A 103 15.59 -11.92 13.29
C LEU A 103 14.77 -12.13 14.58
N HIS A 104 15.15 -13.14 15.35
CA HIS A 104 14.46 -13.61 16.56
C HIS A 104 15.15 -13.10 17.82
N PRO A 105 14.51 -13.20 18.99
CA PRO A 105 15.17 -12.95 20.26
C PRO A 105 16.45 -13.78 20.43
N TYR A 106 17.52 -13.13 20.88
CA TYR A 106 18.81 -13.75 21.19
C TYR A 106 19.41 -13.09 22.43
N GLU A 107 20.25 -13.81 23.16
CA GLU A 107 20.98 -13.30 24.33
C GLU A 107 22.47 -13.14 23.97
N PRO A 108 23.00 -11.90 23.92
CA PRO A 108 24.42 -11.65 23.69
C PRO A 108 25.29 -12.21 24.83
N LEU A 109 26.29 -13.01 24.48
CA LEU A 109 27.28 -13.55 25.43
C LEU A 109 28.62 -12.83 25.33
N ILE A 110 29.05 -12.50 24.11
CA ILE A 110 30.29 -11.79 23.79
C ILE A 110 30.01 -10.76 22.70
N ASN A 111 30.51 -9.52 22.90
CA ASN A 111 30.48 -8.41 21.95
C ASN A 111 29.06 -8.06 21.44
N VAL A 112 28.28 -7.42 22.31
CA VAL A 112 26.90 -6.98 22.01
C VAL A 112 26.87 -5.98 20.85
N GLU A 113 27.80 -5.03 20.81
CA GLU A 113 27.85 -3.97 19.79
C GLU A 113 27.98 -4.55 18.38
N TYR A 114 28.81 -5.59 18.20
CA TYR A 114 28.94 -6.27 16.92
C TYR A 114 27.65 -6.97 16.49
N LEU A 115 26.98 -7.68 17.41
CA LEU A 115 25.73 -8.39 17.10
C LEU A 115 24.60 -7.42 16.75
N GLU A 116 24.51 -6.32 17.50
CA GLU A 116 23.58 -5.23 17.26
C GLU A 116 23.83 -4.55 15.90
N ASP A 117 25.10 -4.37 15.51
CA ASP A 117 25.45 -3.84 14.19
C ASP A 117 25.00 -4.75 13.05
N VAL A 118 25.26 -6.05 13.17
CA VAL A 118 24.83 -7.06 12.18
C VAL A 118 23.31 -7.12 12.09
N GLU A 119 22.61 -7.14 13.23
CA GLU A 119 21.14 -7.13 13.30
C GLU A 119 20.57 -5.89 12.62
N ARG A 120 21.13 -4.70 12.89
CA ARG A 120 20.72 -3.43 12.30
C ARG A 120 20.85 -3.45 10.78
N ARG A 121 22.01 -3.87 10.26
CA ARG A 121 22.24 -4.03 8.80
C ARG A 121 21.23 -4.98 8.16
N TYR A 122 20.98 -6.11 8.81
CA TYR A 122 20.03 -7.10 8.33
C TYR A 122 18.59 -6.58 8.29
N LYS A 123 18.10 -6.00 9.39
CA LYS A 123 16.74 -5.47 9.49
C LYS A 123 16.52 -4.29 8.56
N LYS A 124 17.53 -3.43 8.36
CA LYS A 124 17.51 -2.37 7.34
C LYS A 124 17.29 -2.92 5.95
N ARG A 125 18.02 -3.97 5.57
CA ARG A 125 17.79 -4.65 4.29
C ARG A 125 16.39 -5.25 4.20
N VAL A 126 15.92 -5.93 5.24
CA VAL A 126 14.56 -6.51 5.28
C VAL A 126 13.51 -5.43 5.02
N VAL A 127 13.54 -4.31 5.76
CA VAL A 127 12.58 -3.22 5.58
C VAL A 127 12.61 -2.69 4.14
N LEU A 128 13.80 -2.41 3.60
CA LEU A 128 13.94 -1.88 2.24
C LEU A 128 13.41 -2.85 1.17
N GLU A 129 13.66 -4.15 1.33
CA GLU A 129 13.14 -5.17 0.43
C GLU A 129 11.62 -5.25 0.47
N GLU A 130 11.03 -5.27 1.67
CA GLU A 130 9.57 -5.31 1.86
C GLU A 130 8.89 -4.07 1.27
N LEU A 131 9.44 -2.87 1.51
CA LEU A 131 8.89 -1.63 0.96
C LEU A 131 8.97 -1.60 -0.58
N LYS A 132 10.08 -2.05 -1.17
CA LYS A 132 10.22 -2.16 -2.63
C LYS A 132 9.23 -3.16 -3.21
N GLU A 133 9.01 -4.28 -2.53
CA GLU A 133 8.01 -5.26 -2.97
C GLU A 133 6.60 -4.67 -2.96
N LEU A 134 6.23 -3.96 -1.89
CA LEU A 134 4.94 -3.28 -1.81
C LEU A 134 4.78 -2.21 -2.90
N ALA A 135 5.80 -1.38 -3.12
CA ALA A 135 5.80 -0.37 -4.18
C ALA A 135 5.52 -0.93 -5.59
N VAL A 136 5.83 -2.21 -5.79
CA VAL A 136 5.66 -2.91 -7.07
C VAL A 136 4.37 -3.72 -7.14
N THR A 137 3.96 -4.30 -6.02
CA THR A 137 2.89 -5.30 -5.99
C THR A 137 1.55 -4.72 -5.56
N ASP A 138 1.55 -3.63 -4.79
CA ASP A 138 0.33 -2.98 -4.32
C ASP A 138 0.00 -1.73 -5.17
N PRO A 139 -1.14 -1.73 -5.88
CA PRO A 139 -1.64 -0.57 -6.63
C PRO A 139 -1.75 0.72 -5.82
N LEU A 140 -1.95 0.62 -4.52
CA LEU A 140 -2.13 1.74 -3.58
C LEU A 140 -0.92 1.90 -2.65
N HIS A 141 0.28 1.43 -3.03
CA HIS A 141 1.48 1.50 -2.19
C HIS A 141 1.78 2.89 -1.58
N SER A 142 1.52 3.98 -2.30
CA SER A 142 1.72 5.35 -1.79
C SER A 142 0.73 5.76 -0.72
N GLU A 143 -0.38 5.03 -0.60
CA GLU A 143 -1.49 5.29 0.31
C GLU A 143 -1.55 4.29 1.47
N LEU A 144 -0.61 3.34 1.51
CA LEU A 144 -0.53 2.35 2.58
C LEU A 144 -0.03 2.98 3.89
N LEU A 145 -0.65 2.53 4.97
CA LEU A 145 -0.19 2.67 6.34
C LEU A 145 0.35 1.30 6.76
N ILE A 146 1.67 1.21 6.94
CA ILE A 146 2.37 -0.07 7.16
C ILE A 146 2.79 -0.15 8.65
N PRO A 147 2.16 -1.00 9.47
CA PRO A 147 2.57 -1.15 10.87
C PRO A 147 3.94 -1.84 10.96
N VAL A 148 4.70 -1.57 12.02
CA VAL A 148 6.05 -2.12 12.23
C VAL A 148 6.09 -3.65 12.15
N ASP A 149 5.05 -4.30 12.68
CA ASP A 149 4.93 -5.77 12.69
C ASP A 149 4.88 -6.39 11.31
N TYR A 150 4.44 -5.64 10.31
CA TYR A 150 4.39 -6.10 8.94
C TYR A 150 5.76 -6.62 8.48
N PHE A 151 6.84 -5.91 8.81
CA PHE A 151 8.19 -6.30 8.36
C PHE A 151 8.63 -7.63 8.96
N LEU A 152 8.32 -7.86 10.24
CA LEU A 152 8.61 -9.13 10.90
C LEU A 152 7.77 -10.26 10.30
N TYR A 153 6.44 -10.12 10.29
CA TYR A 153 5.56 -11.18 9.85
C TYR A 153 5.71 -11.49 8.36
N SER A 154 5.87 -10.47 7.51
CA SER A 154 6.16 -10.65 6.08
C SER A 154 7.45 -11.45 5.88
N LYS A 155 8.50 -11.14 6.65
CA LYS A 155 9.76 -11.87 6.56
C LYS A 155 9.63 -13.32 7.04
N LEU A 156 8.95 -13.56 8.15
CA LEU A 156 8.70 -14.91 8.68
C LEU A 156 7.88 -15.76 7.70
N HIS A 157 6.83 -15.18 7.12
CA HIS A 157 5.97 -15.82 6.13
C HIS A 157 6.78 -16.28 4.91
N LYS A 158 7.55 -15.39 4.29
CA LYS A 158 8.40 -15.72 3.12
C LYS A 158 9.42 -16.80 3.45
N ARG A 159 10.05 -16.73 4.64
CA ARG A 159 10.98 -17.77 5.10
C ARG A 159 10.28 -19.11 5.37
N ALA A 160 9.04 -19.10 5.85
CA ALA A 160 8.28 -20.32 6.10
C ALA A 160 7.84 -21.01 4.79
N ILE A 161 7.56 -20.25 3.73
CA ILE A 161 7.30 -20.82 2.38
C ILE A 161 8.54 -21.58 1.89
N VAL A 162 9.70 -20.96 2.02
CA VAL A 162 10.99 -21.49 1.54
C VAL A 162 11.54 -22.61 2.43
N TYR A 163 11.36 -22.49 3.74
CA TYR A 163 11.84 -23.46 4.74
C TYR A 163 10.71 -23.83 5.71
N PRO A 164 9.77 -24.70 5.28
CA PRO A 164 8.55 -25.02 6.04
C PRO A 164 8.79 -25.59 7.44
N HIS A 165 9.97 -26.12 7.71
CA HIS A 165 10.33 -26.66 9.02
C HIS A 165 10.50 -25.58 10.10
N ALA A 166 10.88 -24.35 9.73
CA ALA A 166 11.02 -23.26 10.70
C ALA A 166 9.68 -22.64 11.13
N LEU A 167 8.58 -22.93 10.41
CA LEU A 167 7.25 -22.42 10.76
C LEU A 167 6.85 -22.78 12.19
N TYR A 168 7.17 -24.01 12.64
CA TYR A 168 6.90 -24.43 14.02
C TYR A 168 7.57 -23.50 15.03
N SER A 169 8.87 -23.23 14.86
CA SER A 169 9.59 -22.32 15.75
C SER A 169 9.02 -20.91 15.71
N TYR A 170 8.64 -20.39 14.53
CA TYR A 170 8.09 -19.04 14.42
C TYR A 170 6.77 -18.90 15.18
N VAL A 171 5.86 -19.87 15.02
CA VAL A 171 4.58 -19.88 15.74
C VAL A 171 4.83 -19.91 17.25
N ARG A 172 5.72 -20.79 17.73
CA ARG A 172 6.02 -20.89 19.17
C ARG A 172 6.69 -19.63 19.72
N THR A 173 7.63 -19.03 18.99
CA THR A 173 8.29 -17.78 19.37
C THR A 173 7.30 -16.64 19.57
N TYR A 174 6.28 -16.51 18.70
CA TYR A 174 5.43 -15.32 18.67
C TYR A 174 3.99 -15.54 19.16
N SER A 175 3.59 -16.77 19.46
CA SER A 175 2.19 -17.09 19.86
C SER A 175 2.06 -17.74 21.24
N ASP A 176 3.16 -18.24 21.84
CA ASP A 176 3.12 -18.82 23.18
C ASP A 176 3.10 -17.72 24.27
N SER A 177 3.22 -18.10 25.55
CA SER A 177 3.18 -17.18 26.70
C SER A 177 4.17 -16.01 26.62
N HIS A 178 5.35 -16.23 26.00
CA HIS A 178 6.38 -15.20 25.80
C HIS A 178 6.24 -14.45 24.46
N GLY A 179 5.20 -14.75 23.67
CA GLY A 179 5.03 -14.23 22.31
C GLY A 179 4.92 -12.71 22.24
N LYS A 180 4.19 -12.10 23.18
CA LYS A 180 4.05 -10.63 23.27
C LYS A 180 5.39 -9.95 23.52
N ASP A 181 6.17 -10.46 24.48
CA ASP A 181 7.49 -9.90 24.82
C ASP A 181 8.48 -10.07 23.66
N ASN A 182 8.44 -11.23 22.99
CA ASN A 182 9.26 -11.50 21.81
C ASN A 182 8.90 -10.57 20.64
N LEU A 183 7.62 -10.27 20.44
CA LEU A 183 7.16 -9.32 19.43
C LEU A 183 7.60 -7.90 19.76
N GLU A 184 7.45 -7.44 21.01
CA GLU A 184 7.90 -6.11 21.46
C GLU A 184 9.41 -5.91 21.28
N LYS A 185 10.22 -6.92 21.59
CA LYS A 185 11.67 -6.88 21.32
C LYS A 185 11.95 -6.75 19.83
N GLY A 186 11.26 -7.54 19.01
CA GLY A 186 11.29 -7.42 17.55
C GLY A 186 10.95 -5.99 17.09
N ARG A 187 9.85 -5.41 17.59
CA ARG A 187 9.42 -4.04 17.28
C ARG A 187 10.50 -3.02 17.59
N LYS A 188 11.10 -3.06 18.78
CA LYS A 188 12.16 -2.10 19.20
C LYS A 188 13.33 -2.04 18.20
N SER A 189 13.81 -3.21 17.77
CA SER A 189 14.92 -3.30 16.81
C SER A 189 14.55 -2.78 15.42
N PHE A 190 13.34 -3.07 14.91
CA PHE A 190 12.86 -2.50 13.65
C PHE A 190 12.67 -0.99 13.76
N MET A 191 12.18 -0.48 14.89
CA MET A 191 12.00 0.94 15.13
C MET A 191 13.29 1.75 15.01
N LEU A 192 14.42 1.22 15.44
CA LEU A 192 15.72 1.89 15.30
C LEU A 192 16.12 2.04 13.82
N VAL A 193 15.94 0.98 13.04
CA VAL A 193 16.16 0.99 11.59
C VAL A 193 15.20 1.93 10.87
N LEU A 194 13.92 1.96 11.26
CA LEU A 194 12.94 2.85 10.65
C LEU A 194 13.31 4.33 10.86
N LYS A 195 13.79 4.70 12.05
CA LYS A 195 14.30 6.07 12.31
C LYS A 195 15.50 6.43 11.42
N GLU A 196 16.40 5.49 11.13
CA GLU A 196 17.48 5.72 10.17
C GLU A 196 16.95 5.95 8.75
N LEU A 197 16.03 5.10 8.29
CA LEU A 197 15.44 5.19 6.96
C LEU A 197 14.59 6.46 6.75
N GLU A 198 13.96 6.94 7.82
CA GLU A 198 13.25 8.22 7.82
C GLU A 198 14.22 9.40 7.65
N LYS A 199 15.33 9.43 8.41
CA LYS A 199 16.38 10.45 8.23
C LYS A 199 16.99 10.42 6.83
N GLU A 200 17.11 9.24 6.24
CA GLU A 200 17.58 9.08 4.87
C GLU A 200 16.51 9.45 3.82
N GLY A 201 15.27 9.74 4.23
CA GLY A 201 14.18 10.15 3.37
C GLY A 201 13.58 9.03 2.52
N TYR A 202 13.78 7.76 2.89
CA TYR A 202 13.14 6.63 2.21
C TYR A 202 11.69 6.46 2.64
N ILE A 203 11.38 6.75 3.90
CA ILE A 203 10.05 6.63 4.50
C ILE A 203 9.66 7.89 5.26
N THR A 204 8.38 8.04 5.57
CA THR A 204 7.93 8.85 6.70
C THR A 204 7.32 7.95 7.76
N PHE A 205 7.49 8.29 9.04
CA PHE A 205 6.94 7.54 10.16
C PHE A 205 6.00 8.41 10.98
N GLU A 206 4.70 8.10 10.92
CA GLU A 206 3.65 8.91 11.55
C GLU A 206 2.63 8.00 12.23
N ASN A 207 2.28 8.32 13.48
CA ASN A 207 1.24 7.61 14.25
C ASN A 207 1.44 6.08 14.33
N GLY A 208 2.69 5.61 14.40
CA GLY A 208 3.02 4.18 14.46
C GLY A 208 3.04 3.47 13.11
N PHE A 209 2.85 4.18 12.00
CA PHE A 209 2.84 3.63 10.65
C PHE A 209 3.97 4.19 9.79
N VAL A 210 4.52 3.30 8.96
CA VAL A 210 5.46 3.62 7.89
C VAL A 210 4.69 3.96 6.63
N LYS A 211 5.06 5.06 5.97
CA LYS A 211 4.58 5.43 4.63
C LYS A 211 5.76 5.43 3.63
N ILE A 212 5.49 4.94 2.43
CA ILE A 212 6.48 4.89 1.34
C ILE A 212 6.62 6.28 0.71
N THR A 213 7.84 6.81 0.65
CA THR A 213 8.10 8.05 -0.10
C THR A 213 8.41 7.80 -1.57
N LYS A 214 8.38 8.86 -2.38
CA LYS A 214 8.77 8.82 -3.80
C LYS A 214 10.24 8.40 -4.02
N LYS A 215 11.12 8.49 -3.02
CA LYS A 215 12.53 8.12 -3.13
C LYS A 215 12.72 6.61 -3.35
N LEU A 216 11.75 5.80 -2.92
CA LEU A 216 11.72 4.35 -3.14
C LEU A 216 11.16 3.95 -4.53
N ALA A 217 11.17 4.86 -5.51
CA ALA A 217 10.76 4.57 -6.87
C ALA A 217 11.50 3.34 -7.42
N VAL A 218 10.75 2.31 -7.76
CA VAL A 218 11.29 1.04 -8.25
C VAL A 218 11.49 1.12 -9.75
N LYS A 219 12.68 0.72 -10.22
CA LYS A 219 12.99 0.74 -11.65
C LYS A 219 12.31 -0.42 -12.39
N PRO A 220 11.97 -0.26 -13.69
CA PRO A 220 11.47 -1.36 -14.51
C PRO A 220 12.42 -2.58 -14.45
N GLY A 221 11.89 -3.78 -14.16
CA GLY A 221 12.68 -5.02 -14.06
C GLY A 221 13.08 -5.44 -12.64
N GLU A 222 13.05 -4.53 -11.66
CA GLU A 222 13.43 -4.87 -10.27
C GLU A 222 12.47 -5.89 -9.62
N LYS A 223 11.20 -5.95 -10.03
CA LYS A 223 10.23 -6.98 -9.60
C LYS A 223 10.74 -8.40 -9.81
N ALA A 224 11.26 -8.69 -11.01
CA ALA A 224 11.77 -10.00 -11.36
C ALA A 224 13.04 -10.31 -10.55
N SER A 225 13.90 -9.32 -10.31
CA SER A 225 15.09 -9.48 -9.47
C SER A 225 14.76 -9.75 -8.00
N LEU A 226 13.72 -9.13 -7.44
CA LEU A 226 13.32 -9.30 -6.04
C LEU A 226 12.74 -10.69 -5.78
N THR A 227 11.85 -11.15 -6.67
CA THR A 227 11.26 -12.51 -6.62
C THR A 227 12.33 -13.58 -6.88
N MET A 228 13.19 -13.37 -7.88
CA MET A 228 14.32 -14.27 -8.18
C MET A 228 15.30 -14.35 -7.01
N SER A 229 15.59 -13.21 -6.38
CA SER A 229 16.44 -13.14 -5.18
C SER A 229 15.84 -13.94 -4.01
N ASN A 230 14.55 -13.82 -3.73
CA ASN A 230 13.91 -14.58 -2.64
C ASN A 230 13.94 -16.11 -2.90
N MET A 231 13.72 -16.53 -4.14
CA MET A 231 13.83 -17.93 -4.57
C MET A 231 15.27 -18.44 -4.49
N MET A 232 16.23 -17.68 -5.02
CA MET A 232 17.66 -18.02 -4.98
C MET A 232 18.19 -18.04 -3.55
N ARG A 233 17.73 -17.17 -2.65
CA ARG A 233 18.07 -17.23 -1.22
C ARG A 233 17.61 -18.53 -0.58
N GLY A 234 16.45 -19.05 -0.97
CA GLY A 234 16.00 -20.36 -0.52
C GLY A 234 16.89 -21.49 -0.99
N ILE A 235 17.28 -21.44 -2.26
CA ILE A 235 18.22 -22.40 -2.87
C ILE A 235 19.60 -22.28 -2.22
N PHE A 236 20.12 -21.07 -2.00
CA PHE A 236 21.42 -20.83 -1.37
C PHE A 236 21.43 -21.18 0.11
N SER A 237 20.36 -20.90 0.85
CA SER A 237 20.21 -21.40 2.23
C SER A 237 20.34 -22.92 2.22
N TRP A 238 19.60 -23.60 1.33
CA TRP A 238 19.65 -25.06 1.16
C TRP A 238 21.01 -25.59 0.65
N LEU A 239 21.75 -24.83 -0.17
CA LEU A 239 23.08 -25.21 -0.68
C LEU A 239 24.19 -24.95 0.35
N VAL A 240 24.17 -23.84 1.06
CA VAL A 240 25.08 -23.55 2.17
C VAL A 240 24.92 -24.59 3.28
N HIS A 241 23.68 -25.07 3.47
CA HIS A 241 23.37 -26.25 4.28
C HIS A 241 24.08 -27.54 3.81
N THR A 242 24.30 -27.73 2.51
CA THR A 242 25.07 -28.88 1.97
C THR A 242 26.59 -28.68 2.05
N TYR A 243 27.07 -27.44 1.87
CA TYR A 243 28.49 -27.09 1.91
C TYR A 243 29.09 -27.14 3.33
N ALA A 244 28.29 -26.86 4.37
CA ALA A 244 28.69 -26.98 5.78
C ALA A 244 28.95 -28.43 6.27
N GLY A 245 28.81 -29.45 5.41
CA GLY A 245 29.34 -30.81 5.60
C GLY A 245 28.42 -31.94 5.12
N ARG A 246 28.99 -32.98 4.49
CA ARG A 246 28.28 -34.22 4.05
C ARG A 246 27.54 -34.97 5.18
N ARG A 247 27.72 -34.61 6.46
CA ARG A 247 26.99 -35.14 7.64
C ARG A 247 25.78 -34.29 8.09
N THR A 248 25.58 -33.10 7.53
CA THR A 248 24.54 -32.12 7.92
C THR A 248 23.13 -32.53 7.43
N LEU A 249 23.02 -33.36 6.40
CA LEU A 249 21.73 -33.89 5.92
C LEU A 249 21.03 -34.76 6.97
N ILE A 250 21.79 -35.48 7.82
CA ILE A 250 21.26 -36.29 8.92
C ILE A 250 20.72 -35.39 10.04
N PHE A 251 21.40 -34.28 10.31
CA PHE A 251 20.99 -33.35 11.34
C PHE A 251 19.81 -32.48 10.91
N VAL A 252 19.77 -31.98 9.67
CA VAL A 252 18.55 -31.34 9.12
C VAL A 252 17.42 -32.36 9.05
N LYS A 253 17.67 -33.61 8.63
CA LYS A 253 16.66 -34.66 8.77
C LYS A 253 16.25 -34.87 10.22
N ARG A 254 17.11 -34.75 11.23
CA ARG A 254 16.75 -34.86 12.66
C ARG A 254 16.02 -33.62 13.19
N GLU A 255 16.47 -32.41 12.89
CA GLU A 255 15.84 -31.13 13.22
C GLU A 255 14.48 -31.05 12.52
N ALA A 256 14.43 -31.24 11.21
CA ALA A 256 13.21 -31.34 10.42
C ALA A 256 12.33 -32.49 10.90
N LYS A 257 12.83 -33.70 11.14
CA LYS A 257 12.02 -34.84 11.66
C LYS A 257 11.53 -34.59 13.07
N SER A 258 12.29 -33.90 13.93
CA SER A 258 11.84 -33.50 15.26
C SER A 258 10.72 -32.47 15.11
N LYS A 259 10.89 -31.43 14.29
CA LYS A 259 9.90 -30.39 14.00
C LYS A 259 8.68 -30.93 13.21
N LEU A 260 8.86 -31.95 12.37
CA LEU A 260 7.83 -32.57 11.52
C LEU A 260 7.03 -33.64 12.27
N LYS A 261 7.66 -34.47 13.14
CA LYS A 261 6.93 -35.31 14.11
C LYS A 261 6.06 -34.44 15.03
N ARG A 262 6.52 -33.22 15.31
CA ARG A 262 5.82 -32.21 16.13
C ARG A 262 4.72 -31.44 15.37
N ARG A 263 4.49 -31.67 14.05
CA ARG A 263 3.36 -31.06 13.30
C ARG A 263 1.98 -31.40 13.85
N LYS A 264 1.83 -32.53 14.56
CA LYS A 264 0.55 -32.94 15.16
C LYS A 264 0.18 -32.11 16.41
N ALA A 265 1.12 -31.38 17.01
CA ALA A 265 0.90 -30.49 18.17
C ALA A 265 0.92 -29.01 17.75
N ARG A 266 0.32 -28.68 16.60
CA ARG A 266 0.24 -27.30 16.10
C ARG A 266 -0.72 -26.50 16.96
N GLY A 267 -0.23 -25.42 17.58
CA GLY A 267 -1.07 -24.27 17.90
C GLY A 267 -1.57 -23.60 16.62
N LYS A 268 -2.62 -22.78 16.73
CA LYS A 268 -3.15 -22.00 15.61
C LYS A 268 -2.08 -21.01 15.11
N ILE A 269 -1.80 -21.01 13.80
CA ILE A 269 -0.89 -20.02 13.20
C ILE A 269 -1.57 -18.65 13.34
N PRO A 270 -0.88 -17.61 13.85
CA PRO A 270 -1.44 -16.25 13.85
C PRO A 270 -1.82 -15.83 12.44
N PHE A 271 -3.01 -15.24 12.29
CA PHE A 271 -3.54 -14.86 10.98
C PHE A 271 -2.62 -13.89 10.25
N GLU A 272 -1.99 -12.98 10.99
CA GLU A 272 -1.04 -11.99 10.52
C GLU A 272 0.28 -12.62 10.02
N MET A 273 0.65 -13.79 10.55
CA MET A 273 1.82 -14.53 10.07
C MET A 273 1.48 -15.35 8.82
N GLU A 274 0.28 -15.90 8.76
CA GLU A 274 -0.22 -16.62 7.59
C GLU A 274 -0.51 -15.68 6.42
N ASN A 275 -1.04 -14.49 6.71
CA ASN A 275 -1.34 -13.46 5.74
C ASN A 275 -0.85 -12.07 6.21
N PRO A 276 0.44 -11.75 6.06
CA PRO A 276 1.02 -10.48 6.51
C PRO A 276 0.40 -9.24 5.87
N ARG A 277 -0.17 -9.36 4.66
CA ARG A 277 -0.84 -8.24 3.99
C ARG A 277 -2.12 -7.80 4.70
N SER A 278 -2.71 -8.65 5.54
CA SER A 278 -3.85 -8.28 6.38
C SER A 278 -3.55 -7.15 7.37
N LEU A 279 -2.27 -6.95 7.72
CA LEU A 279 -1.83 -5.85 8.58
C LEU A 279 -1.82 -4.49 7.88
N LEU A 280 -1.78 -4.48 6.55
CA LEU A 280 -1.68 -3.25 5.77
C LEU A 280 -3.00 -2.49 5.84
N GLN A 281 -2.90 -1.20 6.11
CA GLN A 281 -4.06 -0.32 6.19
C GLN A 281 -4.00 0.74 5.10
N LEU A 282 -5.13 1.35 4.82
CA LEU A 282 -5.24 2.50 3.94
C LEU A 282 -5.48 3.76 4.77
N GLN A 283 -5.09 4.91 4.23
CA GLN A 283 -5.38 6.19 4.89
C GLN A 283 -6.88 6.50 5.01
N GLU A 284 -7.73 5.88 4.18
CA GLU A 284 -9.18 5.91 4.28
C GLU A 284 -9.77 4.62 3.71
N GLY A 285 -10.85 4.13 4.32
CA GLY A 285 -11.54 2.92 3.89
C GLY A 285 -10.85 1.61 4.31
N ILE A 286 -11.61 0.53 4.21
CA ILE A 286 -11.15 -0.81 4.57
C ILE A 286 -10.34 -1.38 3.41
N ARG A 287 -9.14 -1.89 3.69
CA ARG A 287 -8.35 -2.68 2.72
C ARG A 287 -8.81 -4.13 2.76
N LEU A 288 -9.24 -4.64 1.62
CA LEU A 288 -9.73 -6.02 1.43
C LEU A 288 -8.91 -6.71 0.34
N GLU A 289 -8.93 -8.04 0.30
CA GLU A 289 -8.26 -8.84 -0.74
C GLU A 289 -9.12 -10.05 -1.14
N GLY A 290 -8.96 -10.52 -2.38
CA GLY A 290 -9.53 -11.79 -2.83
C GLY A 290 -10.98 -11.71 -3.34
N GLU A 291 -11.54 -12.88 -3.66
CA GLU A 291 -12.89 -12.99 -4.27
C GLU A 291 -14.02 -12.72 -3.28
N GLU A 292 -13.81 -13.10 -2.02
CA GLU A 292 -14.81 -12.98 -0.95
C GLU A 292 -14.85 -11.58 -0.32
N TRP A 293 -14.29 -10.57 -1.00
CA TRP A 293 -14.19 -9.20 -0.49
C TRP A 293 -15.55 -8.63 -0.04
N LEU A 294 -16.64 -8.97 -0.75
CA LEU A 294 -17.97 -8.47 -0.40
C LEU A 294 -18.47 -9.06 0.92
N LYS A 295 -18.16 -10.33 1.17
CA LYS A 295 -18.49 -11.01 2.42
C LYS A 295 -17.67 -10.44 3.57
N GLU A 296 -16.37 -10.25 3.36
CA GLU A 296 -15.52 -9.61 4.37
C GLU A 296 -15.99 -8.18 4.66
N LEU A 297 -16.34 -7.40 3.63
CA LEU A 297 -16.89 -6.06 3.79
C LEU A 297 -18.19 -6.08 4.61
N ALA A 298 -19.11 -6.99 4.30
CA ALA A 298 -20.36 -7.12 5.04
C ALA A 298 -20.12 -7.40 6.53
N ILE A 299 -19.23 -8.35 6.86
CA ILE A 299 -18.83 -8.65 8.24
C ILE A 299 -18.26 -7.40 8.93
N ARG A 300 -17.36 -6.65 8.26
CA ARG A 300 -16.77 -5.42 8.80
C ARG A 300 -17.79 -4.31 9.02
N LEU A 301 -18.89 -4.32 8.26
CA LEU A 301 -20.02 -3.41 8.40
C LEU A 301 -21.10 -3.95 9.37
N ASN A 302 -20.83 -5.03 10.10
CA ASN A 302 -21.75 -5.70 11.02
C ASN A 302 -23.04 -6.17 10.31
N PHE A 303 -22.87 -6.94 9.23
CA PHE A 303 -23.93 -7.72 8.58
C PHE A 303 -23.57 -9.21 8.65
N ASP A 304 -24.53 -10.06 9.01
CA ASP A 304 -24.34 -11.51 9.14
C ASP A 304 -25.25 -12.28 8.17
N ASP A 305 -26.58 -12.11 8.28
CA ASP A 305 -27.59 -12.71 7.41
C ASP A 305 -28.20 -11.66 6.46
N TYR A 306 -27.40 -11.23 5.51
CA TYR A 306 -27.74 -10.15 4.59
C TYR A 306 -28.09 -10.64 3.19
N SER A 307 -28.99 -9.90 2.53
CA SER A 307 -29.24 -10.01 1.10
C SER A 307 -28.45 -8.95 0.33
N VAL A 308 -28.08 -9.26 -0.92
CA VAL A 308 -27.37 -8.33 -1.82
C VAL A 308 -28.18 -8.10 -3.08
N THR A 309 -28.46 -6.85 -3.41
CA THR A 309 -28.93 -6.47 -4.75
C THR A 309 -27.83 -5.71 -5.48
N ARG A 310 -27.72 -5.95 -6.80
CA ARG A 310 -26.71 -5.31 -7.67
C ARG A 310 -27.40 -4.67 -8.87
N ARG A 311 -27.14 -3.39 -9.09
CA ARG A 311 -27.67 -2.64 -10.23
C ARG A 311 -26.53 -1.92 -10.94
N LYS A 312 -26.42 -2.02 -12.27
CA LYS A 312 -25.44 -1.22 -13.02
C LYS A 312 -25.80 0.26 -12.97
N LEU A 313 -24.79 1.11 -12.79
CA LEU A 313 -24.92 2.57 -12.84
C LEU A 313 -24.30 3.10 -14.13
N GLY A 314 -25.11 3.66 -15.03
CA GLY A 314 -24.68 4.18 -16.33
C GLY A 314 -25.06 3.25 -17.50
N ASP A 315 -24.40 3.43 -18.64
CA ASP A 315 -24.70 2.71 -19.89
C ASP A 315 -24.33 1.21 -19.81
N LEU A 316 -24.68 0.44 -20.85
CA LEU A 316 -24.45 -1.01 -20.96
C LEU A 316 -23.01 -1.46 -20.64
N HIS A 317 -22.03 -0.56 -20.82
CA HIS A 317 -20.59 -0.76 -20.61
C HIS A 317 -20.05 -0.16 -19.30
N ALA A 318 -20.91 0.29 -18.39
CA ALA A 318 -20.46 0.90 -17.14
C ALA A 318 -19.72 -0.12 -16.27
N ALA A 319 -18.52 0.27 -15.85
CA ALA A 319 -17.67 -0.43 -14.90
C ALA A 319 -18.13 -0.24 -13.44
N THR A 320 -19.30 0.35 -13.24
CA THR A 320 -19.78 0.84 -11.96
C THR A 320 -21.10 0.16 -11.60
N THR A 321 -21.15 -0.48 -10.44
CA THR A 321 -22.34 -1.15 -9.92
C THR A 321 -22.72 -0.60 -8.56
N LEU A 322 -24.01 -0.32 -8.37
CA LEU A 322 -24.60 -0.08 -7.06
C LEU A 322 -24.87 -1.43 -6.40
N HIS A 323 -24.31 -1.61 -5.21
CA HIS A 323 -24.57 -2.74 -4.35
C HIS A 323 -25.37 -2.25 -3.15
N THR A 324 -26.43 -2.97 -2.81
CA THR A 324 -27.24 -2.72 -1.61
C THR A 324 -27.22 -3.96 -0.74
N LEU A 325 -26.73 -3.81 0.49
CA LEU A 325 -26.85 -4.82 1.54
C LEU A 325 -28.08 -4.52 2.39
N THR A 326 -28.87 -5.55 2.67
CA THR A 326 -30.07 -5.43 3.52
C THR A 326 -30.13 -6.58 4.52
N GLU A 327 -30.29 -6.26 5.80
CA GLU A 327 -30.47 -7.20 6.91
C GLU A 327 -31.40 -6.58 7.95
N ASN A 328 -32.51 -7.24 8.31
CA ASN A 328 -33.42 -6.80 9.38
C ASN A 328 -33.81 -5.30 9.35
N GLY A 329 -34.00 -4.73 8.16
CA GLY A 329 -34.33 -3.31 7.97
C GLY A 329 -33.13 -2.35 7.93
N LYS A 330 -31.94 -2.79 8.32
CA LYS A 330 -30.67 -2.07 8.07
C LYS A 330 -30.32 -2.17 6.60
N MET A 331 -30.00 -1.03 5.98
CA MET A 331 -29.64 -0.94 4.57
C MET A 331 -28.36 -0.13 4.39
N GLU A 332 -27.39 -0.69 3.66
CA GLU A 332 -26.18 0.01 3.25
C GLU A 332 -26.06 -0.02 1.73
N ARG A 333 -25.80 1.15 1.13
CA ARG A 333 -25.68 1.32 -0.32
C ARG A 333 -24.28 1.83 -0.67
N PHE A 334 -23.58 1.12 -1.53
CA PHE A 334 -22.26 1.52 -1.99
C PHE A 334 -22.08 1.31 -3.49
N VAL A 335 -21.27 2.18 -4.07
CA VAL A 335 -20.86 2.14 -5.47
C VAL A 335 -19.55 1.37 -5.56
N VAL A 336 -19.53 0.33 -6.37
CA VAL A 336 -18.35 -0.48 -6.68
C VAL A 336 -17.89 -0.11 -8.08
N LYS A 337 -16.67 0.42 -8.20
CA LYS A 337 -16.06 0.74 -9.49
C LYS A 337 -14.94 -0.26 -9.79
N ASP A 338 -15.09 -0.98 -10.90
CA ASP A 338 -14.14 -1.98 -11.39
C ASP A 338 -13.23 -1.37 -12.46
N PHE A 339 -11.99 -1.04 -12.08
CA PHE A 339 -11.06 -0.44 -13.04
C PHE A 339 -10.47 -1.48 -14.01
N ALA A 340 -10.56 -2.78 -13.70
CA ALA A 340 -10.08 -3.85 -14.56
C ALA A 340 -11.06 -4.16 -15.70
N SER A 341 -12.38 -3.94 -15.52
CA SER A 341 -13.41 -4.28 -16.50
C SER A 341 -13.41 -3.42 -17.76
N ILE A 342 -12.54 -2.41 -17.84
CA ILE A 342 -12.59 -1.40 -18.87
C ILE A 342 -11.87 -1.91 -20.11
N ARG A 343 -12.66 -2.39 -21.08
CA ARG A 343 -12.18 -2.68 -22.44
C ARG A 343 -11.45 -1.44 -22.99
N ALA A 344 -10.18 -1.62 -23.36
CA ALA A 344 -9.26 -0.62 -23.89
C ALA A 344 -9.81 0.24 -25.06
N VAL A 345 -10.90 -0.20 -25.69
CA VAL A 345 -11.51 0.40 -26.88
C VAL A 345 -12.16 1.77 -26.62
N LYS A 346 -12.85 1.98 -25.49
CA LYS A 346 -13.55 3.26 -25.23
C LYS A 346 -12.57 4.44 -25.11
N TRP A 347 -11.41 4.17 -24.52
CA TRP A 347 -10.40 5.18 -24.17
C TRP A 347 -9.43 5.47 -25.31
N ALA A 348 -9.11 4.45 -26.14
CA ALA A 348 -8.38 4.66 -27.38
C ALA A 348 -9.12 5.65 -28.30
N ALA A 349 -10.45 5.55 -28.40
CA ALA A 349 -11.26 6.53 -29.11
C ALA A 349 -11.14 7.93 -28.49
N VAL A 350 -11.34 8.10 -27.18
CA VAL A 350 -11.24 9.43 -26.52
C VAL A 350 -9.86 10.08 -26.75
N ASN A 351 -8.76 9.33 -26.70
CA ASN A 351 -7.43 9.89 -27.01
C ASN A 351 -7.25 10.26 -28.49
N VAL A 352 -7.88 9.55 -29.44
CA VAL A 352 -7.92 9.94 -30.87
C VAL A 352 -8.72 11.24 -31.05
N TRP A 353 -9.78 11.43 -30.28
CA TRP A 353 -10.63 12.63 -30.30
C TRP A 353 -10.01 13.85 -29.58
N ALA A 354 -9.07 13.64 -28.66
CA ALA A 354 -8.37 14.69 -27.90
C ALA A 354 -6.90 14.89 -28.33
N VAL A 355 -6.46 14.28 -29.45
CA VAL A 355 -5.08 14.40 -29.97
C VAL A 355 -4.67 15.86 -30.09
N GLY A 356 -3.55 16.22 -29.46
CA GLY A 356 -2.98 17.57 -29.50
C GLY A 356 -3.49 18.52 -28.41
N VAL A 357 -4.48 18.12 -27.59
CA VAL A 357 -5.00 18.94 -26.48
C VAL A 357 -4.56 18.40 -25.13
N LYS A 358 -4.85 17.13 -24.82
CA LYS A 358 -4.45 16.46 -23.56
C LYS A 358 -4.33 14.93 -23.75
N LYS A 359 -3.50 14.27 -22.93
CA LYS A 359 -3.39 12.80 -22.88
C LYS A 359 -4.09 12.28 -21.62
N PHE A 360 -5.10 11.44 -21.79
CA PHE A 360 -5.74 10.72 -20.69
C PHE A 360 -4.93 9.47 -20.35
N ASP A 361 -4.91 9.09 -19.07
CA ASP A 361 -4.24 7.87 -18.61
C ASP A 361 -5.26 6.74 -18.41
N PHE A 362 -4.89 5.57 -18.93
CA PHE A 362 -5.75 4.39 -19.09
C PHE A 362 -5.33 3.21 -18.24
N ASP A 363 -4.16 3.29 -17.58
CA ASP A 363 -3.73 2.24 -16.67
C ASP A 363 -4.73 2.10 -15.52
N PRO A 364 -5.38 0.93 -15.36
CA PRO A 364 -6.39 0.70 -14.31
C PRO A 364 -5.89 1.03 -12.91
N VAL A 365 -4.62 0.70 -12.62
CA VAL A 365 -4.00 0.95 -11.31
C VAL A 365 -3.84 2.44 -11.07
N SER A 366 -3.32 3.17 -12.05
CA SER A 366 -3.11 4.62 -11.94
C SER A 366 -4.42 5.39 -11.83
N ARG A 367 -5.46 4.95 -12.54
CA ARG A 367 -6.82 5.53 -12.45
C ARG A 367 -7.46 5.32 -11.09
N MET A 368 -7.47 4.08 -10.58
CA MET A 368 -7.99 3.77 -9.24
C MET A 368 -7.26 4.57 -8.16
N ARG A 369 -5.92 4.60 -8.21
CA ARG A 369 -5.09 5.35 -7.26
C ARG A 369 -5.34 6.85 -7.36
N ARG A 370 -5.50 7.41 -8.56
CA ARG A 370 -5.84 8.82 -8.74
C ARG A 370 -7.19 9.16 -8.12
N GLU A 371 -8.21 8.36 -8.40
CA GLU A 371 -9.55 8.60 -7.87
C GLU A 371 -9.58 8.52 -6.35
N TYR A 372 -8.96 7.49 -5.77
CA TYR A 372 -8.78 7.37 -4.32
C TYR A 372 -8.12 8.62 -3.71
N ARG A 373 -7.01 9.09 -4.29
CA ARG A 373 -6.29 10.27 -3.80
C ARG A 373 -7.08 11.56 -3.98
N ALA A 374 -7.75 11.73 -5.11
CA ALA A 374 -8.50 12.92 -5.44
C ALA A 374 -9.70 13.10 -4.49
N MET A 375 -10.46 12.04 -4.21
CA MET A 375 -11.60 12.11 -3.27
C MET A 375 -11.16 12.60 -1.89
N ARG A 376 -10.08 12.01 -1.36
CA ARG A 376 -9.50 12.40 -0.06
C ARG A 376 -9.03 13.84 -0.05
N TYR A 377 -8.33 14.22 -1.12
CA TYR A 377 -7.80 15.56 -1.24
C TYR A 377 -8.92 16.62 -1.33
N LEU A 378 -9.95 16.38 -2.14
CA LEU A 378 -11.11 17.28 -2.26
C LEU A 378 -11.76 17.51 -0.89
N ARG A 379 -12.01 16.43 -0.14
CA ARG A 379 -12.51 16.53 1.24
C ARG A 379 -11.58 17.33 2.15
N SER A 380 -10.26 17.15 2.04
CA SER A 380 -9.30 17.90 2.86
C SER A 380 -9.28 19.41 2.59
N ILE A 381 -9.74 19.85 1.42
CA ILE A 381 -9.85 21.28 1.07
C ILE A 381 -11.29 21.83 1.21
N GLY A 382 -12.20 21.07 1.83
CA GLY A 382 -13.59 21.48 2.07
C GLY A 382 -14.55 21.27 0.89
N LEU A 383 -14.13 20.56 -0.15
CA LEU A 383 -15.00 20.16 -1.26
C LEU A 383 -15.57 18.75 -1.02
N ASN A 384 -16.71 18.43 -1.62
CA ASN A 384 -17.39 17.17 -1.33
C ASN A 384 -17.06 16.09 -2.37
N ALA A 385 -16.77 14.89 -1.89
CA ALA A 385 -16.64 13.68 -2.69
C ALA A 385 -17.10 12.48 -1.86
N PRO A 386 -17.62 11.40 -2.47
CA PRO A 386 -18.07 10.21 -1.75
C PRO A 386 -17.02 9.64 -0.80
N ASP A 387 -17.43 9.28 0.42
CA ASP A 387 -16.57 8.59 1.38
C ASP A 387 -16.10 7.25 0.80
N ILE A 388 -14.82 6.93 1.01
CA ILE A 388 -14.25 5.65 0.59
C ILE A 388 -14.57 4.63 1.68
N VAL A 389 -15.39 3.65 1.31
CA VAL A 389 -15.80 2.57 2.21
C VAL A 389 -14.73 1.49 2.24
N ALA A 390 -14.26 1.07 1.07
CA ALA A 390 -13.25 0.03 0.95
C ALA A 390 -12.49 0.08 -0.39
N CYS A 391 -11.35 -0.60 -0.43
CA CYS A 391 -10.60 -0.88 -1.64
C CYS A 391 -10.23 -2.36 -1.69
N VAL A 392 -10.23 -2.94 -2.88
CA VAL A 392 -9.78 -4.32 -3.14
C VAL A 392 -8.63 -4.24 -4.15
N PRO A 393 -7.38 -3.94 -3.73
CA PRO A 393 -6.32 -3.54 -4.65
C PRO A 393 -5.95 -4.61 -5.69
N ASP A 394 -5.92 -5.88 -5.31
CA ASP A 394 -5.62 -7.00 -6.20
C ASP A 394 -6.66 -7.12 -7.33
N LYS A 395 -7.93 -6.82 -7.02
CA LYS A 395 -9.05 -6.76 -7.96
C LYS A 395 -9.21 -5.42 -8.65
N LYS A 396 -8.49 -4.39 -8.21
CA LYS A 396 -8.58 -3.01 -8.70
C LYS A 396 -10.00 -2.44 -8.55
N LEU A 397 -10.62 -2.72 -7.40
CA LEU A 397 -11.94 -2.18 -7.05
C LEU A 397 -11.80 -1.03 -6.06
N LEU A 398 -12.57 0.03 -6.30
CA LEU A 398 -12.81 1.11 -5.34
C LEU A 398 -14.30 1.10 -4.96
N ILE A 399 -14.56 1.09 -3.65
CA ILE A 399 -15.91 1.06 -3.10
C ILE A 399 -16.16 2.34 -2.32
N THR A 400 -17.17 3.10 -2.74
CA THR A 400 -17.54 4.38 -2.12
C THR A 400 -18.99 4.39 -1.67
N ARG A 401 -19.33 5.27 -0.73
CA ARG A 401 -20.71 5.40 -0.28
C ARG A 401 -21.59 5.91 -1.41
N TYR A 402 -22.77 5.33 -1.58
CA TYR A 402 -23.73 5.81 -2.56
C TYR A 402 -24.30 7.16 -2.13
N ILE A 403 -24.37 8.09 -3.07
CA ILE A 403 -25.00 9.39 -2.89
C ILE A 403 -26.25 9.41 -3.74
N ASP A 404 -27.40 9.59 -3.08
CA ASP A 404 -28.72 9.66 -3.72
C ASP A 404 -29.00 11.10 -4.18
N GLY A 405 -28.13 11.59 -5.07
CA GLY A 405 -28.12 12.98 -5.55
C GLY A 405 -28.60 13.12 -6.99
N LYS A 406 -29.15 14.29 -7.31
CA LYS A 406 -29.53 14.68 -8.67
C LYS A 406 -28.29 15.06 -9.47
N LYS A 407 -28.13 14.61 -10.70
CA LYS A 407 -26.95 14.99 -11.51
C LYS A 407 -27.06 16.46 -11.94
N LEU A 408 -25.93 17.17 -11.97
CA LEU A 408 -25.88 18.53 -12.50
C LEU A 408 -26.31 18.57 -13.98
N SER A 409 -26.07 17.50 -14.75
CA SER A 409 -26.56 17.40 -16.13
C SER A 409 -28.08 17.44 -16.24
N GLU A 410 -28.80 16.82 -15.30
CA GLU A 410 -30.26 16.79 -15.30
C GLU A 410 -30.83 18.18 -14.95
N ILE A 411 -30.18 18.89 -14.02
CA ILE A 411 -30.54 20.28 -13.67
C ILE A 411 -30.31 21.22 -14.85
N ILE A 412 -29.18 21.09 -15.54
CA ILE A 412 -28.87 21.87 -16.74
C ILE A 412 -29.87 21.57 -17.86
N GLU A 413 -30.23 20.31 -18.07
CA GLU A 413 -31.22 19.90 -19.07
C GLU A 413 -32.60 20.54 -18.81
N GLU A 414 -33.05 20.62 -17.56
CA GLU A 414 -34.29 21.31 -17.21
C GLU A 414 -34.27 22.80 -17.60
N ILE A 415 -33.13 23.48 -17.42
CA ILE A 415 -32.97 24.89 -17.82
C ILE A 415 -32.97 25.02 -19.34
N LEU A 416 -32.24 24.14 -20.05
CA LEU A 416 -32.17 24.13 -21.51
C LEU A 416 -33.54 23.88 -22.17
N LEU A 417 -34.36 23.02 -21.55
CA LEU A 417 -35.74 22.74 -21.98
C LEU A 417 -36.75 23.80 -21.52
N GLY A 418 -36.32 24.86 -20.82
CA GLY A 418 -37.20 25.91 -20.32
C GLY A 418 -38.12 25.48 -19.17
N LYS A 419 -37.88 24.30 -18.56
CA LYS A 419 -38.65 23.77 -17.43
C LYS A 419 -38.28 24.41 -16.10
N SER A 420 -37.07 24.99 -16.01
CA SER A 420 -36.60 25.71 -14.84
C SER A 420 -35.89 27.00 -15.24
N ASN A 421 -36.03 28.02 -14.41
CA ASN A 421 -35.29 29.27 -14.51
C ASN A 421 -34.24 29.44 -13.42
N ASP A 422 -34.14 28.49 -12.49
CA ASP A 422 -33.18 28.54 -11.40
C ASP A 422 -31.79 28.13 -11.90
N THR A 423 -30.81 29.00 -11.67
CA THR A 423 -29.41 28.78 -12.05
C THR A 423 -28.47 28.78 -10.85
N SER A 424 -29.02 28.82 -9.64
CA SER A 424 -28.27 28.89 -8.37
C SER A 424 -27.22 27.78 -8.25
N VAL A 425 -27.58 26.54 -8.63
CA VAL A 425 -26.68 25.38 -8.60
C VAL A 425 -25.54 25.50 -9.61
N VAL A 426 -25.78 26.13 -10.77
CA VAL A 426 -24.74 26.40 -11.78
C VAL A 426 -23.76 27.45 -11.27
N THR A 427 -24.25 28.49 -10.60
CA THR A 427 -23.40 29.48 -9.92
C THR A 427 -22.58 28.84 -8.80
N GLN A 428 -23.19 28.00 -7.97
CA GLN A 428 -22.50 27.23 -6.93
C GLN A 428 -21.40 26.34 -7.54
N TRP A 429 -21.65 25.72 -8.69
CA TRP A 429 -20.64 24.93 -9.39
C TRP A 429 -19.46 25.78 -9.86
N GLY A 430 -19.70 26.98 -10.38
CA GLY A 430 -18.65 27.94 -10.72
C GLY A 430 -17.73 28.25 -9.52
N GLN A 431 -18.32 28.51 -8.35
CA GLN A 431 -17.58 28.74 -7.10
C GLN A 431 -16.75 27.51 -6.68
N VAL A 432 -17.37 26.32 -6.70
CA VAL A 432 -16.70 25.07 -6.32
C VAL A 432 -15.49 24.78 -7.22
N LEU A 433 -15.63 24.96 -8.54
CA LEU A 433 -14.53 24.77 -9.48
C LEU A 433 -13.44 25.83 -9.29
N GLN A 434 -13.81 27.07 -8.98
CA GLN A 434 -12.85 28.12 -8.64
C GLN A 434 -12.01 27.74 -7.42
N VAL A 435 -12.62 27.21 -6.34
CA VAL A 435 -11.91 26.81 -5.12
C VAL A 435 -10.85 25.75 -5.46
N LEU A 436 -11.19 24.78 -6.29
CA LEU A 436 -10.24 23.78 -6.77
C LEU A 436 -9.09 24.40 -7.58
N HIS A 437 -9.43 25.28 -8.53
CA HIS A 437 -8.46 25.98 -9.38
C HIS A 437 -7.53 26.89 -8.58
N ALA A 438 -8.01 27.50 -7.50
CA ALA A 438 -7.20 28.32 -6.59
C ALA A 438 -6.12 27.47 -5.88
N LYS A 439 -6.39 26.18 -5.65
CA LYS A 439 -5.40 25.22 -5.12
C LYS A 439 -4.45 24.66 -6.17
N GLY A 440 -4.61 25.03 -7.45
CA GLY A 440 -3.70 24.62 -8.53
C GLY A 440 -4.03 23.30 -9.19
N HIS A 441 -5.23 22.76 -9.01
CA HIS A 441 -5.60 21.44 -9.52
C HIS A 441 -6.75 21.50 -10.53
N THR A 442 -6.92 20.42 -11.29
CA THR A 442 -7.97 20.28 -12.30
C THR A 442 -8.60 18.89 -12.25
N VAL A 443 -9.91 18.82 -12.49
CA VAL A 443 -10.68 17.57 -12.59
C VAL A 443 -10.42 16.87 -13.92
N MET A 444 -10.18 17.64 -14.99
CA MET A 444 -10.05 17.21 -16.39
C MET A 444 -11.36 16.72 -17.04
N ASP A 445 -12.14 15.88 -16.35
CA ASP A 445 -13.44 15.39 -16.84
C ASP A 445 -14.61 16.12 -16.15
N THR A 446 -14.70 17.43 -16.33
CA THR A 446 -15.73 18.31 -15.73
C THR A 446 -17.11 18.20 -16.38
N LYS A 447 -17.46 17.02 -16.92
CA LYS A 447 -18.81 16.76 -17.42
C LYS A 447 -19.83 16.98 -16.30
N PRO A 448 -20.97 17.63 -16.58
CA PRO A 448 -22.00 17.83 -15.57
C PRO A 448 -22.62 16.51 -15.05
N SER A 449 -22.49 15.41 -15.79
CA SER A 449 -22.92 14.07 -15.32
C SER A 449 -22.06 13.50 -14.19
N ASN A 450 -20.86 14.06 -13.98
CA ASN A 450 -19.92 13.62 -12.96
C ASN A 450 -20.07 14.41 -11.64
N ILE A 451 -21.04 15.32 -11.57
CA ILE A 451 -21.32 16.13 -10.38
C ILE A 451 -22.74 15.83 -9.89
N LEU A 452 -22.88 15.55 -8.60
CA LEU A 452 -24.16 15.28 -7.94
C LEU A 452 -24.51 16.41 -6.97
N LEU A 453 -25.75 16.88 -7.01
CA LEU A 453 -26.35 17.71 -5.99
C LEU A 453 -27.06 16.82 -4.97
N TYR A 454 -26.63 16.89 -3.71
CA TYR A 454 -27.26 16.20 -2.59
C TYR A 454 -27.15 17.08 -1.36
N ASP A 455 -28.26 17.26 -0.64
CA ASP A 455 -28.31 18.11 0.57
C ASP A 455 -27.69 19.51 0.35
N ASN A 456 -28.09 20.17 -0.75
CA ASN A 456 -27.58 21.48 -1.18
C ASN A 456 -26.04 21.58 -1.39
N LYS A 457 -25.36 20.44 -1.51
CA LYS A 457 -23.92 20.35 -1.71
C LYS A 457 -23.61 19.64 -3.03
N LEU A 458 -22.58 20.12 -3.72
CA LEU A 458 -22.07 19.51 -4.93
C LEU A 458 -20.96 18.51 -4.58
N TYR A 459 -21.14 17.28 -5.05
CA TYR A 459 -20.22 16.16 -4.89
C TYR A 459 -19.56 15.82 -6.22
N PHE A 460 -18.23 15.77 -6.20
CA PHE A 460 -17.45 15.26 -7.31
C PHE A 460 -17.52 13.73 -7.35
N THR A 461 -17.78 13.19 -8.53
CA THR A 461 -17.70 11.76 -8.83
C THR A 461 -16.83 11.53 -10.07
N ASP A 462 -16.35 10.31 -10.29
CA ASP A 462 -15.50 9.95 -11.43
C ASP A 462 -14.22 10.80 -11.56
N LEU A 463 -13.33 10.67 -10.57
CA LEU A 463 -12.10 11.47 -10.45
C LEU A 463 -10.83 10.79 -11.00
N GLU A 464 -11.00 9.78 -11.85
CA GLU A 464 -9.89 8.98 -12.36
C GLU A 464 -8.90 9.74 -13.26
N GLN A 465 -9.31 10.91 -13.78
CA GLN A 465 -8.51 11.82 -14.61
C GLN A 465 -8.03 13.07 -13.86
N PHE A 466 -8.23 13.16 -12.54
CA PHE A 466 -7.81 14.30 -11.74
C PHE A 466 -6.28 14.52 -11.81
N ILE A 467 -5.84 15.78 -11.94
CA ILE A 467 -4.42 16.14 -12.05
C ILE A 467 -4.05 17.23 -11.04
N PHE A 468 -2.93 17.02 -10.34
CA PHE A 468 -2.43 17.88 -9.27
C PHE A 468 -1.64 19.13 -9.73
N ASP A 469 -1.56 19.42 -11.03
CA ASP A 469 -0.97 20.65 -11.60
C ASP A 469 -1.24 20.68 -13.12
N SER A 470 -2.16 21.53 -13.58
CA SER A 470 -2.71 21.40 -14.93
C SER A 470 -3.44 22.65 -15.44
N ASP A 471 -3.86 22.57 -16.70
CA ASP A 471 -4.45 23.66 -17.47
C ASP A 471 -5.92 23.89 -17.10
N LYS A 472 -6.14 24.76 -16.12
CA LYS A 472 -7.47 25.14 -15.58
C LYS A 472 -8.48 25.62 -16.64
N ALA A 473 -8.00 26.18 -17.76
CA ALA A 473 -8.88 26.63 -18.84
C ALA A 473 -9.61 25.46 -19.52
N TRP A 474 -9.00 24.27 -19.52
CA TRP A 474 -9.62 23.05 -20.03
C TRP A 474 -10.87 22.68 -19.22
N ASP A 475 -10.82 22.75 -17.89
CA ASP A 475 -11.96 22.41 -17.04
C ASP A 475 -13.17 23.31 -17.29
N ILE A 476 -12.96 24.60 -17.54
CA ILE A 476 -14.01 25.56 -17.92
C ILE A 476 -14.59 25.18 -19.29
N ALA A 477 -13.75 25.01 -20.30
CA ALA A 477 -14.21 24.68 -21.66
C ALA A 477 -14.92 23.32 -21.70
N CYS A 478 -14.36 22.31 -21.03
CA CYS A 478 -14.91 20.98 -20.93
C CYS A 478 -16.31 21.02 -20.28
N PHE A 479 -16.48 21.72 -19.15
CA PHE A 479 -17.78 21.87 -18.52
C PHE A 479 -18.80 22.55 -19.44
N LEU A 480 -18.46 23.72 -19.98
CA LEU A 480 -19.38 24.51 -20.81
C LEU A 480 -19.78 23.76 -22.08
N TYR A 481 -18.83 23.16 -22.80
CA TYR A 481 -19.14 22.45 -24.05
C TYR A 481 -19.84 21.11 -23.83
N TYR A 482 -19.54 20.35 -22.76
CA TYR A 482 -20.31 19.14 -22.45
C TYR A 482 -21.74 19.44 -21.98
N SER A 483 -21.96 20.59 -21.34
CA SER A 483 -23.27 20.97 -20.81
C SER A 483 -24.29 21.31 -21.91
N MET A 484 -23.84 21.70 -23.10
CA MET A 484 -24.72 22.21 -24.17
C MET A 484 -24.83 21.29 -25.38
N LYS A 485 -24.59 19.98 -25.20
CA LYS A 485 -24.69 19.01 -26.29
C LYS A 485 -26.12 18.93 -26.82
N PHE A 486 -26.25 18.91 -28.14
CA PHE A 486 -27.52 18.65 -28.85
C PHE A 486 -28.68 19.63 -28.55
N THR A 487 -28.41 20.82 -28.01
CA THR A 487 -29.41 21.89 -27.86
C THR A 487 -29.28 22.95 -28.96
N SER A 488 -30.37 23.68 -29.22
CA SER A 488 -30.40 24.89 -30.05
C SER A 488 -30.91 26.13 -29.28
N ASN A 489 -31.19 26.00 -27.98
CA ASN A 489 -31.71 27.09 -27.15
C ASN A 489 -30.59 28.05 -26.70
N GLU A 490 -30.26 29.03 -27.56
CA GLU A 490 -29.19 29.99 -27.28
C GLU A 490 -29.43 30.85 -26.03
N GLU A 491 -30.67 31.24 -25.74
CA GLU A 491 -30.99 32.07 -24.58
C GLU A 491 -30.70 31.34 -23.27
N ALA A 492 -31.15 30.08 -23.15
CA ALA A 492 -30.87 29.25 -21.99
C ALA A 492 -29.35 28.99 -21.84
N VAL A 493 -28.65 28.74 -22.95
CA VAL A 493 -27.18 28.59 -22.93
C VAL A 493 -26.51 29.84 -22.38
N ARG A 494 -26.86 31.03 -22.87
CA ARG A 494 -26.30 32.29 -22.38
C ARG A 494 -26.53 32.45 -20.87
N LYS A 495 -27.73 32.13 -20.41
CA LYS A 495 -28.09 32.17 -18.99
C LYS A 495 -27.22 31.24 -18.14
N ILE A 496 -27.01 30.00 -18.58
CA ILE A 496 -26.18 29.00 -17.87
C ILE A 496 -24.71 29.44 -17.85
N VAL A 497 -24.18 29.92 -18.98
CA VAL A 497 -22.78 30.36 -19.09
C VAL A 497 -22.53 31.56 -18.17
N ARG A 498 -23.43 32.55 -18.15
CA ARG A 498 -23.34 33.69 -17.21
C ARG A 498 -23.36 33.22 -15.77
N ALA A 499 -24.36 32.42 -15.39
CA ALA A 499 -24.46 31.93 -14.01
C ALA A 499 -23.19 31.20 -13.53
N PHE A 500 -22.61 30.36 -14.38
CA PHE A 500 -21.35 29.68 -14.09
C PHE A 500 -20.19 30.67 -13.94
N LEU A 501 -20.03 31.60 -14.89
CA LEU A 501 -18.94 32.58 -14.87
C LEU A 501 -19.08 33.53 -13.68
N ASP A 502 -20.28 33.96 -13.33
CA ASP A 502 -20.57 34.80 -12.16
C ASP A 502 -20.10 34.11 -10.89
N GLY A 503 -20.40 32.81 -10.73
CA GLY A 503 -19.93 32.02 -9.60
C GLY A 503 -18.41 31.84 -9.59
N TYR A 504 -17.83 31.51 -10.75
CA TYR A 504 -16.40 31.31 -10.88
C TYR A 504 -15.60 32.59 -10.63
N MET A 505 -16.09 33.74 -11.09
CA MET A 505 -15.36 35.01 -11.05
C MET A 505 -15.38 35.73 -9.71
N GLN A 506 -16.19 35.28 -8.74
CA GLN A 506 -16.16 35.86 -7.37
C GLN A 506 -14.75 35.89 -6.78
N HIS A 507 -13.97 34.84 -7.03
CA HIS A 507 -12.56 34.75 -6.65
C HIS A 507 -11.69 34.16 -7.79
N GLY A 508 -12.22 34.14 -9.01
CA GLY A 508 -11.60 33.52 -10.18
C GLY A 508 -10.52 34.38 -10.81
N ASN A 509 -9.61 33.74 -11.54
CA ASN A 509 -8.60 34.45 -12.33
C ASN A 509 -9.10 34.63 -13.78
N ILE A 510 -9.29 35.89 -14.19
CA ILE A 510 -9.79 36.25 -15.52
C ILE A 510 -8.91 35.73 -16.66
N SER A 511 -7.60 35.59 -16.44
CA SER A 511 -6.68 35.05 -17.46
C SER A 511 -7.00 33.58 -17.81
N VAL A 512 -7.52 32.81 -16.85
CA VAL A 512 -7.94 31.41 -17.07
C VAL A 512 -9.22 31.39 -17.93
N VAL A 513 -10.17 32.26 -17.63
CA VAL A 513 -11.41 32.42 -18.41
C VAL A 513 -11.10 32.89 -19.83
N LYS A 514 -10.22 33.89 -19.99
CA LYS A 514 -9.74 34.36 -21.30
C LYS A 514 -9.07 33.24 -22.09
N LYS A 515 -8.24 32.42 -21.42
CA LYS A 515 -7.57 31.28 -22.05
C LYS A 515 -8.57 30.23 -22.54
N ALA A 516 -9.73 30.05 -21.88
CA ALA A 516 -10.76 29.10 -22.34
C ALA A 516 -11.35 29.44 -23.73
N LEU A 517 -11.16 30.67 -24.25
CA LEU A 517 -11.53 31.06 -25.62
C LEU A 517 -10.62 30.47 -26.71
N ASP A 518 -9.49 29.89 -26.34
CA ASP A 518 -8.51 29.38 -27.29
C ASP A 518 -9.13 28.25 -28.16
N ARG A 519 -8.94 28.33 -29.49
CA ARG A 519 -9.69 27.49 -30.45
C ARG A 519 -9.44 25.99 -30.27
N LYS A 520 -8.28 25.63 -29.72
CA LYS A 520 -7.94 24.24 -29.42
C LYS A 520 -8.91 23.57 -28.46
N TYR A 521 -9.59 24.31 -27.58
CA TYR A 521 -10.49 23.73 -26.58
C TYR A 521 -11.90 23.44 -27.10
N VAL A 522 -12.36 24.13 -28.14
CA VAL A 522 -13.65 23.82 -28.78
C VAL A 522 -13.54 22.67 -29.79
N SER A 523 -12.35 22.46 -30.36
CA SER A 523 -12.12 21.48 -31.42
C SER A 523 -12.69 20.08 -31.14
N PRO A 524 -12.52 19.49 -29.94
CA PRO A 524 -13.05 18.15 -29.65
C PRO A 524 -14.59 18.05 -29.65
N PHE A 525 -15.28 19.19 -29.59
CA PHE A 525 -16.72 19.28 -29.36
C PHE A 525 -17.54 19.61 -30.61
N TYR A 526 -16.90 20.03 -31.71
CA TYR A 526 -17.60 20.43 -32.94
C TYR A 526 -18.66 19.42 -33.41
N PRO A 527 -18.42 18.09 -33.41
CA PRO A 527 -19.43 17.15 -33.92
C PRO A 527 -20.67 17.00 -33.04
N ALA A 528 -20.67 17.53 -31.82
CA ALA A 528 -21.79 17.43 -30.87
C ALA A 528 -22.46 18.79 -30.56
N LEU A 529 -22.02 19.88 -31.19
CA LEU A 529 -22.48 21.24 -30.92
C LEU A 529 -22.96 21.96 -32.18
N VAL A 530 -24.04 22.73 -32.03
CA VAL A 530 -24.54 23.66 -33.06
C VAL A 530 -23.67 24.93 -33.06
N LEU A 531 -23.37 25.49 -34.24
CA LEU A 531 -22.53 26.69 -34.37
C LEU A 531 -23.06 27.90 -33.58
N GLY A 532 -24.37 28.11 -33.55
CA GLY A 532 -25.01 29.17 -32.75
C GLY A 532 -24.72 29.04 -31.26
N ILE A 533 -24.73 27.82 -30.73
CA ILE A 533 -24.39 27.51 -29.34
C ILE A 533 -22.92 27.79 -29.03
N ILE A 534 -22.02 27.42 -29.94
CA ILE A 534 -20.59 27.73 -29.79
C ILE A 534 -20.38 29.25 -29.72
N THR A 535 -21.05 30.00 -30.60
CA THR A 535 -20.99 31.46 -30.62
C THR A 535 -21.54 32.06 -29.33
N ALA A 536 -22.71 31.61 -28.88
CA ALA A 536 -23.33 32.04 -27.63
C ALA A 536 -22.41 31.84 -26.42
N ILE A 537 -21.82 30.64 -26.25
CA ILE A 537 -20.86 30.37 -25.16
C ILE A 537 -19.69 31.34 -25.23
N ARG A 538 -19.08 31.50 -26.41
CA ARG A 538 -17.88 32.31 -26.59
C ARG A 538 -18.14 33.80 -26.37
N ASP A 539 -19.32 34.29 -26.75
CA ASP A 539 -19.70 35.69 -26.57
C ASP A 539 -19.92 36.03 -25.09
N GLU A 540 -20.52 35.13 -24.32
CA GLU A 540 -20.64 35.33 -22.87
C GLU A 540 -19.26 35.30 -22.18
N ILE A 541 -18.36 34.39 -22.58
CA ILE A 541 -16.99 34.39 -22.07
C ILE A 541 -16.27 35.70 -22.43
N ARG A 542 -16.40 36.20 -23.67
CA ARG A 542 -15.80 37.49 -24.07
C ARG A 542 -16.38 38.66 -23.28
N SER A 543 -17.69 38.67 -23.07
CA SER A 543 -18.37 39.71 -22.29
C SER A 543 -17.85 39.72 -20.85
N CYS A 544 -17.69 38.55 -20.24
CA CYS A 544 -17.05 38.41 -18.94
C CYS A 544 -15.59 38.89 -18.96
N VAL A 545 -14.79 38.54 -19.97
CA VAL A 545 -13.40 39.03 -20.08
C VAL A 545 -13.33 40.54 -20.18
N ASN A 546 -14.21 41.15 -20.97
CA ASN A 546 -14.25 42.61 -21.15
C ASN A 546 -14.70 43.34 -19.88
N ALA A 547 -15.55 42.73 -19.04
CA ALA A 547 -15.99 43.34 -17.79
C ALA A 547 -14.90 43.38 -16.69
N TYR A 548 -13.82 42.61 -16.85
CA TYR A 548 -12.73 42.47 -15.87
C TYR A 548 -11.35 42.84 -16.47
N SER A 549 -11.32 43.33 -17.72
CA SER A 549 -10.12 43.91 -18.36
C SER A 549 -10.11 45.42 -18.13
#